data_AF-A0A7S4IV87-F1
#
_entry.id   AF-A0A7S4IV87-F1
#
_cell.length_a   1.000
_cell.length_b   1.000
_cell.length_c   1.000
_cell.angle_alpha   90.00
_cell.angle_beta   90.00
_cell.angle_gamma   90.00
#
_symmetry.space_group_name_H-M   'P 1'
#
loop_
_entity.id
_entity.type
_entity.pdbx_description
1 polymer ?
#
loop_
_entity_poly.entity_id
_entity_poly.type
_entity_poly.pdbx_seq_one_letter_code
_entity_poly.pdbx_strand_id
1 'polypeptide(L)'
;VKQTELEKRVLVLKNFIKLGDCCLAYNNFNTSYAIFASLFSLSVSRLHNTWKEISPSVMEKFHRLQHVFDTVGGHRNYQNALQEAKPPIIPWLGIYTKHIFSIREHNPDMVSDNCVNFEKFTSLMRIIRKVFELQSASFDFTPDPAAFQYLTDLKVLKESEINARSQRLEVNKVQNPLFRSKLDFSTASKDGGGSKMVLSKGKKGEIHTSLQKTTSFHFTQKTFVDDEGRKTLHVKNPIFQHPQFSKDRIERSESSDNDTEKTKKKRTGIRRFFTNPS
;
A
#
# COMPACT_ATOMS: atom_id res chain seq x y z
N VAL A 1 -4.96 -22.71 -12.02
CA VAL A 1 -6.32 -23.25 -12.30
C VAL A 1 -6.24 -24.78 -12.31
N LYS A 2 -6.82 -25.47 -11.32
CA LYS A 2 -6.80 -26.96 -11.24
C LYS A 2 -8.05 -27.59 -11.86
N GLN A 3 -9.21 -26.94 -11.72
CA GLN A 3 -10.48 -27.44 -12.24
C GLN A 3 -10.58 -27.22 -13.75
N THR A 4 -10.93 -28.27 -14.50
CA THR A 4 -11.14 -28.23 -15.95
C THR A 4 -12.57 -27.88 -16.32
N GLU A 5 -13.54 -28.31 -15.52
CA GLU A 5 -14.97 -28.10 -15.79
C GLU A 5 -15.41 -26.67 -15.43
N LEU A 6 -16.16 -26.03 -16.32
CA LEU A 6 -16.61 -24.65 -16.14
C LEU A 6 -17.36 -24.46 -14.82
N GLU A 7 -18.35 -25.31 -14.54
CA GLU A 7 -19.17 -25.23 -13.32
C GLU A 7 -18.32 -25.29 -12.05
N LYS A 8 -17.34 -26.19 -12.01
CA LYS A 8 -16.42 -26.32 -10.87
C LYS A 8 -15.51 -25.10 -10.74
N ARG A 9 -15.04 -24.52 -11.85
CA ARG A 9 -14.27 -23.26 -11.82
C ARG A 9 -15.10 -22.11 -11.27
N VAL A 10 -16.34 -21.97 -11.72
CA VAL A 10 -17.29 -20.94 -11.26
C VAL A 10 -17.54 -21.08 -9.76
N LEU A 11 -17.79 -22.29 -9.26
CA LEU A 11 -17.98 -22.56 -7.84
C LEU A 11 -16.76 -22.14 -7.01
N VAL A 12 -15.56 -22.55 -7.44
CA VAL A 12 -14.31 -22.19 -6.76
C VAL A 12 -14.08 -20.68 -6.77
N LEU A 13 -14.28 -20.03 -7.92
CA LEU A 13 -14.15 -18.57 -8.05
C LEU A 13 -15.10 -17.83 -7.11
N LYS A 14 -16.38 -18.24 -7.09
CA LYS A 14 -17.41 -17.71 -6.18
C LYS A 14 -17.01 -17.86 -4.72
N ASN A 15 -16.48 -19.02 -4.32
CA ASN A 15 -16.05 -19.25 -2.95
C ASN A 15 -14.86 -18.37 -2.56
N PHE A 16 -13.87 -18.18 -3.44
CA PHE A 16 -12.74 -17.29 -3.16
C PHE A 16 -13.16 -15.82 -3.08
N ILE A 17 -14.07 -15.35 -3.94
CA ILE A 17 -14.61 -13.98 -3.84
C ILE A 17 -15.29 -13.79 -2.48
N LYS A 18 -16.17 -14.72 -2.08
CA LYS A 18 -16.83 -14.67 -0.77
C LYS A 18 -15.84 -14.73 0.38
N LEU A 19 -14.80 -15.56 0.28
CA LEU A 19 -13.78 -15.69 1.31
C LEU A 19 -12.98 -14.40 1.46
N GLY A 20 -12.51 -13.78 0.36
CA GLY A 20 -11.80 -12.51 0.40
C GLY A 20 -12.64 -11.39 1.03
N ASP A 21 -13.93 -11.37 0.69
CA ASP A 21 -14.93 -10.45 1.24
C ASP A 21 -15.19 -10.67 2.73
N CYS A 22 -15.25 -11.93 3.18
CA CYS A 22 -15.30 -12.28 4.60
C CYS A 22 -14.02 -11.84 5.33
N CYS A 23 -12.83 -12.11 4.79
CA CYS A 23 -11.58 -11.66 5.39
C CYS A 23 -11.54 -10.14 5.56
N LEU A 24 -12.06 -9.39 4.60
CA LEU A 24 -12.18 -7.94 4.71
C LEU A 24 -13.10 -7.53 5.87
N ALA A 25 -14.26 -8.18 6.01
CA ALA A 25 -15.21 -7.91 7.10
C ALA A 25 -14.64 -8.23 8.50
N TYR A 26 -13.71 -9.17 8.59
CA TYR A 26 -12.98 -9.51 9.83
C TYR A 26 -11.70 -8.68 10.03
N ASN A 27 -11.50 -7.59 9.28
CA ASN A 27 -10.28 -6.77 9.34
C ASN A 27 -8.97 -7.56 9.10
N ASN A 28 -9.08 -8.71 8.43
CA ASN A 28 -7.92 -9.45 7.91
C ASN A 28 -7.61 -8.98 6.49
N PHE A 29 -7.05 -7.77 6.41
CA PHE A 29 -6.69 -7.12 5.17
C PHE A 29 -5.60 -7.86 4.41
N ASN A 30 -4.67 -8.51 5.11
CA ASN A 30 -3.58 -9.24 4.46
C ASN A 30 -4.09 -10.42 3.62
N THR A 31 -4.91 -11.30 4.21
CA THR A 31 -5.48 -12.44 3.49
C THR A 31 -6.48 -11.98 2.43
N SER A 32 -7.28 -10.96 2.74
CA SER A 32 -8.22 -10.38 1.78
C SER A 32 -7.51 -9.86 0.52
N TYR A 33 -6.41 -9.10 0.69
CA TYR A 33 -5.59 -8.64 -0.42
C TYR A 33 -4.96 -9.79 -1.19
N ALA A 34 -4.41 -10.80 -0.51
CA ALA A 34 -3.78 -11.95 -1.17
C ALA A 34 -4.77 -12.70 -2.08
N ILE A 35 -6.01 -12.88 -1.62
CA ILE A 35 -7.10 -13.45 -2.42
C ILE A 35 -7.44 -12.52 -3.59
N PHE A 36 -7.68 -11.23 -3.32
CA PHE A 36 -8.01 -10.26 -4.36
C PHE A 36 -6.94 -10.21 -5.47
N ALA A 37 -5.67 -10.09 -5.11
CA ALA A 37 -4.55 -10.06 -6.05
C ALA A 37 -4.47 -11.37 -6.87
N SER A 38 -4.75 -12.52 -6.26
CA SER A 38 -4.80 -13.80 -6.96
C SER A 38 -5.93 -13.86 -7.98
N LEU A 39 -7.12 -13.36 -7.62
CA LEU A 39 -8.28 -13.27 -8.52
C LEU A 39 -8.05 -12.26 -9.65
N PHE A 40 -7.36 -11.17 -9.34
CA PHE A 40 -7.02 -10.11 -10.30
C PHE A 40 -5.84 -10.46 -11.20
N SER A 41 -5.10 -11.53 -10.90
CA SER A 41 -3.98 -12.00 -11.73
C SER A 41 -4.41 -12.28 -13.18
N LEU A 42 -3.50 -12.09 -14.13
CA LEU A 42 -3.75 -12.35 -15.56
C LEU A 42 -4.23 -13.77 -15.84
N SER A 43 -3.72 -14.73 -15.06
CA SER A 43 -4.09 -16.14 -15.15
C SER A 43 -5.54 -16.42 -14.79
N VAL A 44 -6.13 -15.67 -13.86
CA VAL A 44 -7.52 -15.90 -13.42
C VAL A 44 -8.48 -14.96 -14.14
N SER A 45 -8.12 -13.68 -14.24
CA SER A 45 -8.95 -12.64 -14.87
C SER A 45 -9.24 -12.85 -16.36
N ARG A 46 -8.38 -13.60 -17.08
CA ARG A 46 -8.61 -13.95 -18.49
C ARG A 46 -9.72 -14.97 -18.72
N LEU A 47 -10.15 -15.70 -17.69
CA LEU A 47 -11.12 -16.79 -17.78
C LEU A 47 -12.55 -16.24 -17.96
N HIS A 48 -12.80 -15.54 -19.06
CA HIS A 48 -14.02 -14.80 -19.35
C HIS A 48 -15.29 -15.62 -19.18
N ASN A 49 -15.30 -16.86 -19.70
CA ASN A 49 -16.48 -17.71 -19.59
C ASN A 49 -16.76 -18.06 -18.12
N THR A 50 -15.71 -18.19 -17.31
CA THR A 50 -15.85 -18.43 -15.87
C THR A 50 -16.39 -17.19 -15.14
N TRP A 51 -15.91 -16.00 -15.49
CA TRP A 51 -16.37 -14.74 -14.86
C TRP A 51 -17.81 -14.37 -15.24
N LYS A 52 -18.23 -14.70 -16.47
CA LYS A 52 -19.58 -14.40 -16.96
C LYS A 52 -20.69 -15.09 -16.16
N GLU A 53 -20.40 -16.28 -15.63
CA GLU A 53 -21.33 -17.07 -14.83
C GLU A 53 -21.40 -16.66 -13.34
N ILE A 54 -20.62 -15.65 -12.93
CA ILE A 54 -20.66 -15.16 -11.55
C ILE A 54 -21.89 -14.26 -11.36
N SER A 55 -22.74 -14.64 -10.41
CA SER A 55 -23.95 -13.89 -10.07
C SER A 55 -23.64 -12.43 -9.67
N PRO A 56 -24.52 -11.46 -9.99
CA PRO A 56 -24.31 -10.03 -9.67
C PRO A 56 -23.98 -9.74 -8.20
N SER A 57 -24.65 -10.39 -7.26
CA SER A 57 -24.39 -10.23 -5.81
C SER A 57 -22.96 -10.65 -5.41
N VAL A 58 -22.39 -11.67 -6.07
CA VAL A 58 -21.00 -12.08 -5.82
C VAL A 58 -20.03 -11.13 -6.51
N MET A 59 -20.37 -10.60 -7.69
CA MET A 59 -19.58 -9.58 -8.35
C MET A 59 -19.49 -8.28 -7.53
N GLU A 60 -20.56 -7.88 -6.84
CA GLU A 60 -20.54 -6.71 -5.95
C GLU A 60 -19.50 -6.86 -4.82
N LYS A 61 -19.39 -8.05 -4.22
CA LYS A 61 -18.33 -8.38 -3.25
C LYS A 61 -16.94 -8.23 -3.85
N PHE A 62 -16.75 -8.71 -5.08
CA PHE A 62 -15.49 -8.54 -5.79
C PHE A 62 -15.17 -7.05 -6.07
N HIS A 63 -16.17 -6.24 -6.45
CA HIS A 63 -16.00 -4.80 -6.63
C HIS A 63 -15.67 -4.08 -5.32
N ARG A 64 -16.21 -4.53 -4.19
CA ARG A 64 -15.82 -4.02 -2.87
C ARG A 64 -14.34 -4.27 -2.57
N LEU A 65 -13.86 -5.49 -2.83
CA LEU A 65 -12.43 -5.81 -2.71
C LEU A 65 -11.59 -4.90 -3.61
N GLN A 66 -12.00 -4.73 -4.87
CA GLN A 66 -11.32 -3.86 -5.83
C GLN A 66 -11.28 -2.40 -5.36
N HIS A 67 -12.37 -1.89 -4.80
CA HIS A 67 -12.46 -0.52 -4.30
C HIS A 67 -11.51 -0.29 -3.12
N VAL A 68 -11.50 -1.20 -2.13
CA VAL A 68 -10.63 -1.09 -0.96
C VAL A 68 -9.16 -1.16 -1.36
N PHE A 69 -8.80 -2.09 -2.24
CA PHE A 69 -7.40 -2.34 -2.62
C PHE A 69 -6.94 -1.57 -3.86
N ASP A 70 -7.68 -0.54 -4.27
CA ASP A 70 -7.24 0.38 -5.31
C ASP A 70 -5.91 1.05 -4.90
N THR A 71 -5.03 1.23 -5.88
CA THR A 71 -3.73 1.89 -5.71
C THR A 71 -3.79 3.41 -5.82
N VAL A 72 -4.92 3.96 -6.29
CA VAL A 72 -5.15 5.41 -6.40
C VAL A 72 -4.89 6.11 -5.07
N GLY A 73 -4.18 7.25 -5.13
CA GLY A 73 -3.83 8.04 -3.95
C GLY A 73 -2.93 7.32 -2.96
N GLY A 74 -2.15 6.32 -3.39
CA GLY A 74 -1.27 5.57 -2.50
C GLY A 74 -2.01 4.56 -1.62
N HIS A 75 -3.09 3.96 -2.12
CA HIS A 75 -4.02 3.07 -1.39
C HIS A 75 -4.88 3.81 -0.36
N ARG A 76 -5.39 4.98 -0.74
CA ARG A 76 -6.21 5.84 0.14
C ARG A 76 -7.43 5.10 0.71
N ASN A 77 -8.14 4.32 -0.11
CA ASN A 77 -9.34 3.61 0.33
C ASN A 77 -9.01 2.54 1.38
N TYR A 78 -7.91 1.80 1.19
CA TYR A 78 -7.40 0.86 2.18
C TYR A 78 -6.98 1.57 3.47
N GLN A 79 -6.29 2.72 3.36
CA GLN A 79 -5.89 3.51 4.54
C GLN A 79 -7.10 3.98 5.35
N ASN A 80 -8.16 4.46 4.69
CA ASN A 80 -9.41 4.84 5.34
C ASN A 80 -10.08 3.64 6.02
N ALA A 81 -10.20 2.52 5.30
CA ALA A 81 -10.78 1.29 5.86
C ALA A 81 -9.99 0.80 7.09
N LEU A 82 -8.67 0.92 7.07
CA LEU A 82 -7.80 0.56 8.20
C LEU A 82 -7.96 1.52 9.39
N GLN A 83 -8.21 2.81 9.15
CA GLN A 83 -8.47 3.80 10.21
C GLN A 83 -9.81 3.56 10.91
N GLU A 84 -10.82 3.13 10.15
CA GLU A 84 -12.17 2.83 10.68
C GLU A 84 -12.25 1.44 11.35
N ALA A 85 -11.33 0.54 11.02
CA ALA A 85 -11.30 -0.82 11.55
C ALA A 85 -11.06 -0.86 13.06
N LYS A 86 -11.83 -1.72 13.73
CA LYS A 86 -11.67 -2.02 15.16
C LYS A 86 -10.86 -3.32 15.33
N PRO A 87 -9.98 -3.43 16.34
CA PRO A 87 -9.28 -4.68 16.65
C PRO A 87 -10.26 -5.85 16.87
N PRO A 88 -9.85 -7.10 16.54
CA PRO A 88 -8.55 -7.52 16.03
C PRO A 88 -8.33 -7.21 14.54
N ILE A 89 -7.08 -6.90 14.14
CA ILE A 89 -6.71 -6.49 12.77
C ILE A 89 -5.47 -7.26 12.30
N ILE A 90 -5.49 -7.71 11.04
CA ILE A 90 -4.28 -8.16 10.32
C ILE A 90 -4.03 -7.18 9.17
N PRO A 91 -3.09 -6.23 9.32
CA PRO A 91 -2.84 -5.24 8.28
C PRO A 91 -2.18 -5.87 7.05
N TRP A 92 -2.49 -5.33 5.86
CA TRP A 92 -1.74 -5.68 4.66
C TRP A 92 -0.34 -5.06 4.71
N LEU A 93 0.68 -5.89 4.87
CA LEU A 93 2.06 -5.45 5.11
C LEU A 93 2.70 -4.76 3.90
N GLY A 94 2.16 -4.95 2.70
CA GLY A 94 2.71 -4.37 1.47
C GLY A 94 2.82 -2.84 1.51
N ILE A 95 1.89 -2.13 2.17
CA ILE A 95 1.98 -0.67 2.31
C ILE A 95 3.15 -0.26 3.22
N TYR A 96 3.37 -0.99 4.31
CA TYR A 96 4.40 -0.68 5.29
C TYR A 96 5.78 -1.01 4.75
N THR A 97 5.91 -2.10 3.99
CA THR A 97 7.14 -2.42 3.27
C THR A 97 7.51 -1.32 2.27
N LYS A 98 6.54 -0.75 1.55
CA LYS A 98 6.78 0.41 0.66
C LYS A 98 7.31 1.62 1.44
N HIS A 99 6.75 1.91 2.61
CA HIS A 99 7.20 3.02 3.45
C HIS A 99 8.61 2.77 4.02
N ILE A 100 8.88 1.56 4.51
CA ILE A 100 10.21 1.15 5.01
C ILE A 100 11.25 1.26 3.89
N PHE A 101 10.94 0.73 2.71
CA PHE A 101 11.81 0.81 1.54
C PHE A 101 12.12 2.27 1.18
N SER A 102 11.07 3.12 1.10
CA SER A 102 11.25 4.54 0.81
C SER A 102 12.17 5.22 1.83
N ILE A 103 12.01 4.98 3.13
CA ILE A 103 12.90 5.57 4.14
C ILE A 103 14.34 5.05 3.98
N ARG A 104 14.52 3.76 3.69
CA ARG A 104 15.85 3.16 3.53
C ARG A 104 16.63 3.73 2.35
N GLU A 105 15.97 3.92 1.21
CA GLU A 105 16.59 4.39 -0.03
C GLU A 105 16.92 5.88 0.00
N HIS A 106 16.10 6.70 0.67
CA HIS A 106 16.22 8.17 0.60
C HIS A 106 16.90 8.79 1.81
N ASN A 107 17.29 8.00 2.82
CA ASN A 107 17.96 8.50 4.02
C ASN A 107 19.21 7.64 4.27
N PRO A 108 20.41 8.22 4.36
CA PRO A 108 21.60 7.46 4.70
C PRO A 108 21.56 7.00 6.16
N ASP A 109 22.22 5.87 6.47
CA ASP A 109 22.35 5.39 7.85
C ASP A 109 23.22 6.32 8.72
N MET A 110 24.13 7.05 8.08
CA MET A 110 25.06 7.99 8.70
C MET A 110 24.85 9.39 8.13
N VAL A 111 24.86 10.41 8.98
CA VAL A 111 24.79 11.83 8.57
C VAL A 111 26.19 12.37 8.25
N SER A 112 27.20 11.88 8.96
CA SER A 112 28.63 12.14 8.74
C SER A 112 29.43 10.93 9.24
N ASP A 113 30.74 10.92 9.02
CA ASP A 113 31.62 9.90 9.58
C ASP A 113 31.39 9.78 11.10
N ASN A 114 31.03 8.57 11.53
CA ASN A 114 30.69 8.21 12.91
C ASN A 114 29.43 8.85 13.54
N CYS A 115 28.57 9.54 12.78
CA CYS A 115 27.28 10.06 13.28
C CYS A 115 26.09 9.29 12.69
N VAL A 116 25.41 8.50 13.52
CA VAL A 116 24.20 7.74 13.15
C VAL A 116 23.02 8.67 12.88
N ASN A 117 22.28 8.40 11.80
CA ASN A 117 21.04 9.10 11.46
C ASN A 117 19.87 8.63 12.32
N PHE A 118 19.74 9.16 13.54
CA PHE A 118 18.64 8.81 14.45
C PHE A 118 17.25 9.14 13.88
N GLU A 119 17.12 10.13 13.00
CA GLU A 119 15.83 10.48 12.40
C GLU A 119 15.32 9.37 11.47
N LYS A 120 16.22 8.77 10.67
CA LYS A 120 15.92 7.58 9.85
C LYS A 120 15.40 6.44 10.73
N PHE A 121 16.16 6.06 11.75
CA PHE A 121 15.80 4.94 12.62
C PHE A 121 14.54 5.21 13.44
N THR A 122 14.33 6.44 13.89
CA THR A 122 13.09 6.86 14.58
C THR A 122 11.88 6.71 13.65
N SER A 123 12.03 7.08 12.37
CA SER A 123 10.95 6.96 11.39
C SER A 123 10.64 5.50 11.04
N LEU A 124 11.66 4.65 10.90
CA LEU A 124 11.48 3.21 10.77
C LEU A 124 10.76 2.61 11.99
N MET A 125 11.19 2.98 13.20
CA MET A 125 10.59 2.49 14.44
C MET A 125 9.12 2.90 14.57
N ARG A 126 8.76 4.11 14.14
CA ARG A 126 7.35 4.57 14.12
C ARG A 126 6.46 3.66 13.28
N ILE A 127 6.95 3.23 12.12
CA ILE A 127 6.22 2.29 11.24
C ILE A 127 6.08 0.93 11.92
N ILE A 128 7.17 0.39 12.46
CA ILE A 128 7.18 -0.93 13.11
C ILE A 128 6.23 -0.95 14.32
N ARG A 129 6.29 0.08 15.17
CA ARG A 129 5.38 0.24 16.31
C ARG A 129 3.92 0.26 15.87
N LYS A 130 3.61 1.01 14.81
CA LYS A 130 2.24 1.06 14.29
C LYS A 130 1.73 -0.32 13.85
N VAL A 131 2.57 -1.13 13.20
CA VAL A 131 2.21 -2.50 12.82
C VAL A 131 1.93 -3.35 14.06
N PHE A 132 2.79 -3.30 15.07
CA PHE A 132 2.55 -4.03 16.32
C PHE A 132 1.28 -3.58 17.05
N GLU A 133 1.00 -2.27 17.09
CA GLU A 133 -0.22 -1.73 17.68
C GLU A 133 -1.48 -2.25 16.99
N LEU A 134 -1.49 -2.33 15.65
CA LEU A 134 -2.61 -2.87 14.88
C LEU A 134 -2.86 -4.35 15.18
N GLN A 135 -1.81 -5.11 15.50
CA GLN A 135 -1.86 -6.55 15.76
C GLN A 135 -1.94 -6.89 17.25
N SER A 136 -2.18 -5.90 18.12
CA SER A 136 -2.16 -6.08 19.58
C SER A 136 -3.32 -6.92 20.13
N ALA A 137 -4.46 -6.98 19.42
CA ALA A 137 -5.59 -7.81 19.79
C ALA A 137 -5.62 -9.12 18.97
N SER A 138 -5.97 -10.22 19.63
CA SER A 138 -6.05 -11.55 19.03
C SER A 138 -7.45 -11.84 18.47
N PHE A 139 -7.51 -12.70 17.46
CA PHE A 139 -8.77 -13.24 16.96
C PHE A 139 -9.28 -14.36 17.87
N ASP A 140 -10.59 -14.36 18.13
CA ASP A 140 -11.28 -15.44 18.83
C ASP A 140 -11.77 -16.50 17.83
N PHE A 141 -10.82 -17.20 17.22
CA PHE A 141 -11.10 -18.32 16.32
C PHE A 141 -10.55 -19.61 16.92
N THR A 142 -11.38 -20.64 16.95
CA THR A 142 -10.92 -21.99 17.29
C THR A 142 -10.14 -22.57 16.10
N PRO A 143 -8.87 -22.98 16.29
CA PRO A 143 -8.11 -23.62 15.23
C PRO A 143 -8.77 -24.93 14.79
N ASP A 144 -8.86 -25.15 13.48
CA ASP A 144 -9.22 -26.43 12.88
C ASP A 144 -7.94 -27.13 12.40
N PRO A 145 -7.48 -28.20 13.07
CA PRO A 145 -6.26 -28.90 12.69
C PRO A 145 -6.31 -29.50 11.28
N ALA A 146 -7.48 -29.99 10.85
CA ALA A 146 -7.63 -30.58 9.52
C ALA A 146 -7.52 -29.52 8.42
N ALA A 147 -8.15 -28.36 8.64
CA ALA A 147 -8.01 -27.22 7.73
C ALA A 147 -6.57 -26.69 7.70
N PHE A 148 -5.92 -26.58 8.86
CA PHE A 148 -4.54 -26.12 8.96
C PHE A 148 -3.58 -27.05 8.19
N GLN A 149 -3.70 -28.37 8.40
CA GLN A 149 -2.90 -29.37 7.70
C GLN A 149 -3.14 -29.30 6.19
N TYR A 150 -4.41 -29.27 5.77
CA TYR A 150 -4.77 -29.17 4.36
C TYR A 150 -4.15 -27.94 3.68
N LEU A 151 -4.21 -26.76 4.32
CA LEU A 151 -3.63 -25.53 3.79
C LEU A 151 -2.09 -25.59 3.71
N THR A 152 -1.45 -26.28 4.66
CA THR A 152 0.00 -26.45 4.71
C THR A 152 0.51 -27.39 3.62
N ASP A 153 -0.26 -28.42 3.29
CA ASP A 153 0.07 -29.43 2.28
C ASP A 153 -0.22 -29.00 0.84
N LEU A 154 -0.74 -27.78 0.64
CA LEU A 154 -1.04 -27.28 -0.70
C LEU A 154 0.23 -27.13 -1.54
N LYS A 155 0.33 -27.94 -2.60
CA LYS A 155 1.36 -27.76 -3.63
C LYS A 155 1.28 -26.37 -4.26
N VAL A 156 2.33 -25.57 -4.07
CA VAL A 156 2.54 -24.30 -4.76
C VAL A 156 2.94 -24.55 -6.21
N LEU A 157 2.21 -23.94 -7.14
CA LEU A 157 2.51 -24.01 -8.57
C LEU A 157 3.37 -22.82 -8.98
N LYS A 158 4.28 -23.03 -9.94
CA LYS A 158 5.05 -21.94 -10.55
C LYS A 158 4.15 -21.08 -11.43
N GLU A 159 4.45 -19.79 -11.54
CA GLU A 159 3.64 -18.86 -12.34
C GLU A 159 3.49 -19.30 -13.80
N SER A 160 4.57 -19.79 -14.42
CA SER A 160 4.56 -20.34 -15.78
C SER A 160 3.56 -21.49 -15.94
N GLU A 161 3.46 -22.35 -14.93
CA GLU A 161 2.53 -23.48 -14.91
C GLU A 161 1.08 -23.00 -14.74
N ILE A 162 0.84 -22.01 -13.87
CA ILE A 162 -0.48 -21.41 -13.70
C ILE A 162 -0.95 -20.77 -15.01
N ASN A 163 -0.08 -20.00 -15.67
CA ASN A 163 -0.33 -19.34 -16.94
C ASN A 163 -0.62 -20.34 -18.06
N ALA A 164 0.21 -21.39 -18.18
CA ALA A 164 0.01 -22.44 -19.18
C ALA A 164 -1.32 -23.18 -18.97
N ARG A 165 -1.68 -23.51 -17.72
CA ARG A 165 -2.97 -24.14 -17.40
C ARG A 165 -4.14 -23.24 -17.76
N SER A 166 -4.05 -21.94 -17.45
CA SER A 166 -5.10 -20.98 -17.78
C SER A 166 -5.33 -20.84 -19.28
N GLN A 167 -4.26 -20.74 -20.07
CA GLN A 167 -4.32 -20.66 -21.53
C GLN A 167 -4.94 -21.90 -22.19
N ARG A 168 -4.72 -23.09 -21.62
CA ARG A 168 -5.33 -24.33 -22.12
C ARG A 168 -6.84 -24.37 -21.92
N LEU A 169 -7.37 -23.71 -20.89
CA LEU A 169 -8.79 -23.72 -20.57
C LEU A 169 -9.57 -22.72 -21.42
N GLU A 170 -9.02 -21.52 -21.61
CA GLU A 170 -9.65 -20.46 -22.40
C GLU A 170 -8.58 -19.86 -23.33
N VAL A 171 -8.52 -20.41 -24.54
CA VAL A 171 -7.46 -20.17 -25.56
C VAL A 171 -7.55 -18.77 -26.16
N ASN A 172 -8.75 -18.18 -26.19
CA ASN A 172 -8.97 -16.86 -26.75
C ASN A 172 -8.21 -15.80 -25.96
N LYS A 173 -7.59 -14.85 -26.68
CA LYS A 173 -7.04 -13.61 -26.11
C LYS A 173 -8.20 -12.71 -25.66
N VAL A 174 -8.96 -13.13 -24.65
CA VAL A 174 -9.94 -12.24 -24.05
C VAL A 174 -9.16 -11.17 -23.32
N GLN A 175 -9.23 -9.93 -23.82
CA GLN A 175 -8.85 -8.76 -23.04
C GLN A 175 -9.65 -8.81 -21.75
N ASN A 176 -8.97 -8.82 -20.60
CA ASN A 176 -9.64 -8.86 -19.30
C ASN A 176 -10.75 -7.79 -19.29
N PRO A 177 -12.03 -8.19 -19.11
CA PRO A 177 -13.11 -7.21 -18.99
C PRO A 177 -12.88 -6.25 -17.81
N LEU A 178 -12.15 -6.66 -16.78
CA LEU A 178 -11.73 -5.81 -15.64
C LEU A 178 -10.57 -4.87 -15.96
N PHE A 179 -9.83 -5.07 -17.06
CA PHE A 179 -8.81 -4.11 -17.57
C PHE A 179 -9.39 -3.18 -18.65
N ARG A 180 -10.69 -3.27 -18.95
CA ARG A 180 -11.32 -2.57 -20.06
C ARG A 180 -11.79 -1.14 -19.73
N SER A 181 -10.99 -0.40 -18.95
CA SER A 181 -10.87 1.05 -19.02
C SER A 181 -9.90 1.49 -17.96
N LYS A 182 -9.25 2.63 -18.17
CA LYS A 182 -8.71 3.44 -17.08
C LYS A 182 -9.73 3.43 -15.93
N LEU A 183 -9.25 3.30 -14.70
CA LEU A 183 -9.97 3.74 -13.50
C LEU A 183 -10.25 5.24 -13.68
N ASP A 184 -11.32 5.56 -14.39
CA ASP A 184 -11.94 6.88 -14.43
C ASP A 184 -13.42 6.66 -14.16
N PHE A 185 -13.74 6.66 -12.87
CA PHE A 185 -15.10 6.90 -12.40
C PHE A 185 -15.11 8.29 -11.76
N SER A 186 -14.75 9.31 -12.53
CA SER A 186 -15.34 10.63 -12.29
C SER A 186 -16.82 10.54 -12.65
N THR A 187 -17.66 10.68 -11.63
CA THR A 187 -19.07 10.98 -11.81
C THR A 187 -19.16 12.27 -12.61
N ALA A 188 -19.65 12.16 -13.85
CA ALA A 188 -20.07 13.30 -14.64
C ALA A 188 -21.14 14.08 -13.87
N SER A 189 -20.73 15.18 -13.25
CA SER A 189 -21.60 16.32 -13.03
C SER A 189 -21.36 17.28 -14.19
N LYS A 190 -22.46 17.72 -14.80
CA LYS A 190 -22.49 18.65 -15.94
C LYS A 190 -21.75 19.94 -15.58
N ASP A 191 -20.89 20.43 -16.47
CA ASP A 191 -21.05 21.75 -17.09
C ASP A 191 -20.04 21.98 -18.21
N GLY A 192 -20.45 22.79 -19.18
CA GLY A 192 -19.92 22.85 -20.54
C GLY A 192 -18.59 23.60 -20.74
N GLY A 193 -18.09 23.48 -21.97
CA GLY A 193 -16.94 24.25 -22.47
C GLY A 193 -16.12 23.44 -23.44
N GLY A 194 -16.29 23.70 -24.74
CA GLY A 194 -15.72 22.89 -25.81
C GLY A 194 -14.20 22.99 -25.94
N SER A 195 -13.60 21.93 -26.48
CA SER A 195 -12.47 22.01 -27.41
C SER A 195 -12.37 20.72 -28.21
N LYS A 196 -12.56 20.83 -29.52
CA LYS A 196 -12.24 19.79 -30.51
C LYS A 196 -10.73 19.53 -30.47
N MET A 197 -10.32 18.27 -30.38
CA MET A 197 -9.00 17.86 -30.87
C MET A 197 -9.11 16.67 -31.83
N VAL A 198 -8.33 16.84 -32.89
CA VAL A 198 -8.32 16.15 -34.18
C VAL A 198 -7.80 14.72 -34.04
N LEU A 199 -8.50 13.74 -34.63
CA LEU A 199 -7.95 12.42 -34.91
C LEU A 199 -7.01 12.51 -36.12
N SER A 200 -5.72 12.31 -35.92
CA SER A 200 -4.81 11.90 -37.01
C SER A 200 -4.63 10.38 -36.97
N LYS A 201 -5.02 9.72 -38.06
CA LYS A 201 -4.70 8.31 -38.32
C LYS A 201 -3.26 8.23 -38.82
N GLY A 202 -2.41 7.45 -38.13
CA GLY A 202 -1.04 7.14 -38.55
C GLY A 202 -0.70 5.66 -38.37
N LYS A 203 -0.65 4.95 -39.50
CA LYS A 203 0.06 3.72 -39.92
C LYS A 203 0.23 2.50 -38.97
N LYS A 204 -0.15 1.34 -39.55
CA LYS A 204 0.23 -0.03 -39.19
C LYS A 204 1.76 -0.19 -39.07
N GLY A 205 2.21 -0.94 -38.07
CA GLY A 205 3.56 -1.49 -38.00
C GLY A 205 3.98 -1.80 -36.57
N GLU A 206 4.04 -3.10 -36.24
CA GLU A 206 4.81 -3.68 -35.13
C GLU A 206 4.53 -3.20 -33.70
N ILE A 207 3.69 -3.97 -32.98
CA ILE A 207 3.68 -3.93 -31.51
C ILE A 207 4.86 -4.78 -31.04
N HIS A 208 5.98 -4.12 -30.75
CA HIS A 208 6.96 -4.65 -29.82
C HIS A 208 6.24 -4.92 -28.49
N THR A 209 5.98 -6.19 -28.20
CA THR A 209 5.56 -6.61 -26.86
C THR A 209 6.78 -6.56 -25.95
N SER A 210 7.14 -5.34 -25.52
CA SER A 210 7.89 -5.19 -24.29
C SER A 210 6.96 -5.69 -23.19
N LEU A 211 7.18 -6.93 -22.74
CA LEU A 211 6.80 -7.34 -21.40
C LEU A 211 7.44 -6.31 -20.47
N GLN A 212 6.68 -5.30 -20.08
CA GLN A 212 7.02 -4.52 -18.90
C GLN A 212 6.98 -5.52 -17.76
N LYS A 213 8.17 -6.00 -17.37
CA LYS A 213 8.43 -6.51 -16.02
C LYS A 213 8.03 -5.37 -15.09
N THR A 214 6.79 -5.32 -14.64
CA THR A 214 6.33 -4.29 -13.69
C THR A 214 6.80 -4.66 -12.28
N THR A 215 8.12 -4.61 -12.11
CA THR A 215 8.82 -4.20 -10.90
C THR A 215 10.02 -3.38 -11.36
N SER A 216 9.75 -2.29 -12.08
CA SER A 216 10.70 -1.21 -12.29
C SER A 216 10.02 0.08 -11.89
N PHE A 217 10.43 0.62 -10.75
CA PHE A 217 9.95 1.90 -10.24
C PHE A 217 10.75 3.00 -10.95
N HIS A 218 10.13 3.68 -11.90
CA HIS A 218 10.68 4.94 -12.42
C HIS A 218 10.06 6.11 -11.65
N PHE A 219 10.86 6.78 -10.83
CA PHE A 219 10.53 8.06 -10.21
C PHE A 219 11.37 9.16 -10.85
N THR A 220 10.73 10.10 -11.53
CA THR A 220 11.42 11.25 -12.16
C THR A 220 11.90 12.21 -11.09
N GLN A 221 13.23 12.33 -10.93
CA GLN A 221 13.86 13.36 -10.10
C GLN A 221 13.62 14.74 -10.71
N LYS A 222 13.02 15.67 -9.94
CA LYS A 222 13.08 17.10 -10.23
C LYS A 222 13.85 17.80 -9.10
N THR A 223 14.96 18.43 -9.46
CA THR A 223 15.73 19.35 -8.60
C THR A 223 15.10 20.73 -8.62
N PHE A 224 14.98 21.37 -7.45
CA PHE A 224 14.60 22.78 -7.32
C PHE A 224 15.77 23.61 -6.81
N VAL A 225 15.75 24.91 -7.10
CA VAL A 225 16.69 25.91 -6.59
C VAL A 225 15.90 26.81 -5.65
N ASP A 226 16.36 27.00 -4.41
CA ASP A 226 15.71 27.89 -3.44
C ASP A 226 16.00 29.38 -3.76
N ASP A 227 15.32 30.29 -3.05
CA ASP A 227 15.42 31.75 -3.25
C ASP A 227 16.83 32.31 -2.93
N GLU A 228 17.73 31.48 -2.39
CA GLU A 228 19.15 31.78 -2.16
C GLU A 228 20.07 31.14 -3.22
N GLY A 229 19.52 30.58 -4.29
CA GLY A 229 20.28 30.00 -5.40
C GLY A 229 20.82 28.60 -5.14
N ARG A 230 20.42 27.91 -4.07
CA ARG A 230 20.92 26.57 -3.72
C ARG A 230 20.04 25.49 -4.34
N LYS A 231 20.68 24.57 -5.09
CA LYS A 231 20.03 23.37 -5.61
C LYS A 231 19.71 22.42 -4.45
N THR A 232 18.43 22.20 -4.16
CA THR A 232 17.97 21.25 -3.15
C THR A 232 17.19 20.10 -3.79
N LEU A 233 17.51 18.87 -3.38
CA LEU A 233 16.68 17.71 -3.61
C LEU A 233 15.63 17.69 -2.49
N HIS A 234 14.40 18.07 -2.81
CA HIS A 234 13.32 17.97 -1.85
C HIS A 234 12.52 16.69 -2.07
N VAL A 235 12.61 15.76 -1.10
CA VAL A 235 11.58 14.75 -0.89
C VAL A 235 10.71 15.23 0.28
N LYS A 236 10.00 16.37 0.10
CA LYS A 236 8.81 16.61 0.93
C LYS A 236 7.72 15.70 0.39
N ASN A 237 7.47 14.64 1.14
CA ASN A 237 6.41 13.69 0.86
C ASN A 237 5.05 14.37 1.11
N PRO A 238 4.19 14.59 0.09
CA PRO A 238 2.91 15.27 0.27
C PRO A 238 1.87 14.43 1.07
N ILE A 239 2.22 13.21 1.49
CA ILE A 239 1.31 12.29 2.19
C ILE A 239 1.25 12.56 3.71
N PHE A 240 2.15 13.39 4.24
CA PHE A 240 2.09 13.86 5.64
C PHE A 240 1.82 15.36 5.71
N GLN A 241 0.63 15.75 5.26
CA GLN A 241 -0.03 16.94 5.81
C GLN A 241 -1.38 16.49 6.36
N HIS A 242 -1.43 16.22 7.66
CA HIS A 242 -2.67 16.31 8.42
C HIS A 242 -2.50 17.31 9.56
N PRO A 243 -3.53 18.13 9.83
CA PRO A 243 -3.46 19.27 10.73
C PRO A 243 -3.73 18.81 12.16
N GLN A 244 -2.70 18.65 12.96
CA GLN A 244 -2.78 18.76 14.41
C GLN A 244 -1.51 19.48 14.84
N PHE A 245 -1.67 20.52 15.66
CA PHE A 245 -0.69 21.57 15.99
C PHE A 245 -0.70 22.80 15.05
N SER A 246 -1.80 23.54 15.09
CA SER A 246 -1.69 25.01 15.14
C SER A 246 -2.55 25.54 16.29
N LYS A 247 -2.03 26.60 16.94
CA LYS A 247 -2.54 27.34 18.10
C LYS A 247 -2.23 26.72 19.46
N ASP A 248 -1.02 27.04 19.96
CA ASP A 248 -0.82 27.70 21.26
C ASP A 248 0.67 27.76 21.59
N ARG A 249 1.43 28.60 20.87
CA ARG A 249 2.69 29.17 21.40
C ARG A 249 3.23 30.32 20.55
N ILE A 250 2.45 31.38 20.35
CA ILE A 250 3.03 32.72 20.15
C ILE A 250 2.08 33.69 20.86
N GLU A 251 2.36 33.97 22.12
CA GLU A 251 2.10 35.26 22.78
C GLU A 251 2.64 35.17 24.20
N ARG A 252 3.95 35.40 24.32
CA ARG A 252 4.60 36.05 25.47
C ARG A 252 6.08 36.12 25.16
N SER A 253 6.52 37.28 24.70
CA SER A 253 7.61 38.06 25.28
C SER A 253 8.36 38.83 24.19
N GLU A 254 7.84 39.98 23.76
CA GLU A 254 8.69 41.10 23.36
C GLU A 254 8.05 42.41 23.87
N SER A 255 8.93 43.32 24.32
CA SER A 255 8.73 44.54 25.13
C SER A 255 8.71 44.29 26.66
N SER A 256 9.60 44.87 27.48
CA SER A 256 10.62 45.89 27.22
C SER A 256 11.69 45.92 28.33
N ASP A 257 12.83 46.53 27.98
CA ASP A 257 13.77 47.30 28.82
C ASP A 257 14.84 46.62 29.72
N ASN A 258 16.09 46.99 29.40
CA ASN A 258 17.22 47.46 30.24
C ASN A 258 17.30 46.90 31.68
N ASP A 259 18.44 46.41 32.19
CA ASP A 259 19.70 47.13 32.29
C ASP A 259 20.76 46.23 33.00
N THR A 260 22.04 46.52 32.74
CA THR A 260 23.25 46.35 33.58
C THR A 260 23.72 45.01 34.23
N GLU A 261 24.97 44.66 33.88
CA GLU A 261 26.11 44.22 34.71
C GLU A 261 26.10 42.99 35.68
N LYS A 262 27.21 42.24 35.58
CA LYS A 262 27.95 41.49 36.63
C LYS A 262 27.28 40.24 37.23
N THR A 263 27.84 39.05 36.93
CA THR A 263 28.72 38.29 37.86
C THR A 263 29.09 36.89 37.33
N LYS A 264 30.39 36.60 37.34
CA LYS A 264 30.97 35.24 37.30
C LYS A 264 30.85 34.58 38.69
N LYS A 265 30.35 33.33 38.78
CA LYS A 265 30.96 32.16 39.47
C LYS A 265 29.94 31.09 39.92
N LYS A 266 30.38 29.83 39.75
CA LYS A 266 30.15 28.60 40.55
C LYS A 266 28.77 27.90 40.51
N ARG A 267 28.80 26.64 40.04
CA ARG A 267 28.41 25.39 40.75
C ARG A 267 28.49 24.20 39.76
N THR A 268 29.58 23.43 39.71
CA THR A 268 29.80 22.14 40.40
C THR A 268 28.56 21.36 40.87
N GLY A 269 28.39 20.16 40.31
CA GLY A 269 28.17 18.94 41.08
C GLY A 269 26.88 18.19 40.79
N ILE A 270 26.94 17.07 40.04
CA ILE A 270 26.05 15.91 40.24
C ILE A 270 26.88 14.62 40.14
N ARG A 271 26.61 13.74 41.11
CA ARG A 271 27.33 12.55 41.59
C ARG A 271 27.24 11.33 40.67
N ARG A 272 28.29 10.50 40.76
CA ARG A 272 28.32 9.06 40.44
C ARG A 272 27.64 8.25 41.55
N PHE A 273 26.97 7.17 41.16
CA PHE A 273 26.47 6.03 41.94
C PHE A 273 26.17 4.92 40.90
N PHE A 274 26.47 3.62 41.02
CA PHE A 274 27.01 2.74 42.06
C PHE A 274 27.72 1.55 41.37
N THR A 275 28.57 0.87 42.13
CA THR A 275 29.43 -0.29 41.83
C THR A 275 28.70 -1.64 41.87
N ASN A 276 29.28 -2.64 41.18
CA ASN A 276 28.90 -4.06 41.13
C ASN A 276 29.12 -4.83 42.45
N PRO A 277 28.51 -6.02 42.62
CA PRO A 277 28.57 -6.83 43.84
C PRO A 277 29.72 -7.86 43.82
N SER A 278 30.15 -8.25 45.02
CA SER A 278 30.78 -9.53 45.37
C SER A 278 30.38 -9.86 46.80
#